data_AF-A0A2D4PBC9-F1
#
_entry.id   AF-A0A2D4PBC9-F1
#
_cell.length_a   1.000
_cell.length_b   1.000
_cell.length_c   1.000
_cell.angle_alpha   90.00
_cell.angle_beta   90.00
_cell.angle_gamma   90.00
#
_symmetry.space_group_name_H-M   'P 1'
#
loop_
_entity.id
_entity.type
_entity.pdbx_description
1 polymer ?
#
loop_
_entity_poly.entity_id
_entity_poly.type
_entity_poly.pdbx_seq_one_letter_code
_entity_poly.pdbx_strand_id
1 'polypeptide(L)'
;VHGEVERRAQLDRRLFFLSAIMKKVMVRLLWALAGLLLMLSLATSSTEPQCNLYALPGCPRNFNPVCGTDGETYANECMLCMTNRNKDNDIQIAYKSACS
;
A
#
# COMPACT_ATOMS: atom_id res chain seq x y z
N VAL A 1 -45.74 -39.79 -1.88
CA VAL A 1 -45.72 -38.36 -1.49
C VAL A 1 -44.89 -38.09 -0.23
N HIS A 2 -45.14 -38.75 0.92
CA HIS A 2 -44.41 -38.48 2.17
C HIS A 2 -42.87 -38.69 2.09
N GLY A 3 -42.41 -39.80 1.48
CA GLY A 3 -40.96 -40.09 1.35
C GLY A 3 -40.19 -39.30 0.27
N GLU A 4 -40.88 -38.50 -0.56
CA GLU A 4 -40.22 -37.57 -1.49
C GLU A 4 -39.97 -36.20 -0.84
N VAL A 5 -40.82 -35.80 0.11
CA VAL A 5 -40.67 -34.58 0.90
C VAL A 5 -39.44 -34.67 1.81
N GLU A 6 -39.22 -35.81 2.48
CA GLU A 6 -38.01 -36.04 3.29
C GLU A 6 -36.72 -36.08 2.46
N ARG A 7 -36.76 -36.64 1.25
CA ARG A 7 -35.60 -36.64 0.33
C ARG A 7 -35.27 -35.24 -0.19
N ARG A 8 -36.27 -34.40 -0.46
CA ARG A 8 -36.06 -32.97 -0.82
C ARG A 8 -35.47 -32.18 0.35
N ALA A 9 -36.00 -32.33 1.56
CA ALA A 9 -35.47 -31.68 2.76
C ALA A 9 -34.02 -32.11 3.06
N GLN A 10 -33.67 -33.37 2.79
CA GLN A 10 -32.29 -33.87 2.94
C GLN A 10 -31.35 -33.34 1.86
N LEU A 11 -31.82 -33.13 0.63
CA LEU A 11 -31.04 -32.51 -0.46
C LEU A 11 -30.81 -31.01 -0.20
N ASP A 12 -31.84 -30.28 0.25
CA ASP A 12 -31.73 -28.86 0.59
C ASP A 12 -30.76 -28.63 1.75
N ARG A 13 -30.79 -29.51 2.76
CA ARG A 13 -29.86 -29.45 3.88
C ARG A 13 -28.41 -29.73 3.43
N ARG A 14 -28.18 -30.68 2.52
CA ARG A 14 -26.86 -30.93 1.91
C ARG A 14 -26.40 -29.77 1.01
N LEU A 15 -27.29 -29.19 0.23
CA LEU A 15 -27.02 -28.03 -0.63
C LEU A 15 -26.64 -26.80 0.21
N PHE A 16 -27.30 -26.61 1.36
CA PHE A 16 -26.97 -25.55 2.32
C PHE A 16 -25.58 -25.73 2.93
N PHE A 17 -25.22 -26.95 3.35
CA PHE A 17 -23.88 -27.26 3.84
C PHE A 17 -22.80 -27.09 2.76
N LEU A 18 -23.05 -27.56 1.52
CA LEU A 18 -22.15 -27.37 0.38
C LEU A 18 -21.97 -25.88 0.04
N SER A 19 -23.05 -25.10 0.03
CA SER A 19 -23.00 -23.64 -0.16
C SER A 19 -22.19 -22.96 0.94
N ALA A 20 -22.37 -23.35 2.21
CA ALA A 20 -21.64 -22.80 3.34
C ALA A 20 -20.13 -23.13 3.30
N ILE A 21 -19.77 -24.35 2.89
CA ILE A 21 -18.37 -24.76 2.71
C ILE A 21 -17.74 -23.98 1.56
N MET A 22 -18.42 -23.89 0.41
CA MET A 22 -17.92 -23.14 -0.76
C MET A 22 -17.73 -21.65 -0.44
N LYS A 23 -18.63 -21.03 0.34
CA LYS A 23 -18.47 -19.65 0.82
C LYS A 23 -17.25 -19.50 1.73
N LYS A 24 -17.03 -20.43 2.67
CA LYS A 24 -15.84 -20.41 3.55
C LYS A 24 -14.54 -20.60 2.79
N VAL A 25 -14.53 -21.51 1.80
CA VAL A 25 -13.38 -21.75 0.91
C VAL A 25 -13.10 -20.51 0.06
N MET A 26 -14.13 -19.92 -0.53
CA MET A 26 -14.00 -18.69 -1.33
C MET A 26 -13.52 -17.52 -0.48
N VAL A 27 -14.03 -17.34 0.74
CA VAL A 27 -13.55 -16.30 1.68
C VAL A 27 -12.08 -16.51 2.06
N ARG A 28 -11.64 -17.76 2.26
CA ARG A 28 -10.22 -18.07 2.51
C ARG A 28 -9.34 -17.80 1.30
N LEU A 29 -9.79 -18.14 0.10
CA LEU A 29 -9.10 -17.82 -1.15
C LEU A 29 -9.00 -16.31 -1.35
N LEU A 30 -10.07 -15.57 -1.08
CA LEU A 30 -10.09 -14.11 -1.15
C LEU A 30 -9.09 -13.48 -0.17
N TRP A 31 -9.02 -13.95 1.09
CA TRP A 31 -8.02 -13.47 2.06
C TRP A 31 -6.59 -13.84 1.67
N ALA A 32 -6.37 -15.04 1.12
CA ALA A 32 -5.05 -15.45 0.64
C ALA A 32 -4.59 -14.61 -0.56
N LEU A 33 -5.49 -14.32 -1.51
CA LEU A 33 -5.21 -13.45 -2.66
C LEU A 33 -5.00 -11.99 -2.23
N ALA A 34 -5.82 -11.47 -1.31
CA ALA A 34 -5.64 -10.14 -0.75
C ALA A 34 -4.32 -10.03 0.01
N GLY A 35 -3.95 -11.05 0.79
CA GLY A 35 -2.65 -11.14 1.46
C GLY A 35 -1.49 -11.16 0.48
N LEU A 36 -1.59 -11.91 -0.61
CA LEU A 36 -0.57 -11.95 -1.68
C LEU A 36 -0.43 -10.59 -2.39
N LEU A 37 -1.53 -9.88 -2.63
CA LEU A 37 -1.54 -8.54 -3.23
C LEU A 37 -0.98 -7.46 -2.28
N LEU A 38 -1.26 -7.57 -0.98
CA LEU A 38 -0.71 -6.68 0.07
C LEU A 38 0.81 -6.84 0.21
N MET A 39 1.35 -8.05 0.03
CA MET A 39 2.80 -8.29 0.08
C MET A 39 3.54 -7.65 -1.10
N LEU A 40 2.89 -7.47 -2.25
CA LEU A 40 3.48 -6.83 -3.43
C LEU A 40 3.64 -5.31 -3.25
N SER A 41 2.80 -4.68 -2.42
CA SER A 41 2.80 -3.23 -2.21
C SER A 41 3.95 -2.74 -1.32
N LEU A 42 4.63 -3.64 -0.59
CA LEU A 42 5.75 -3.29 0.30
C LEU A 42 7.11 -3.17 -0.41
N ALA A 43 7.18 -3.44 -1.72
CA ALA A 43 8.44 -3.48 -2.46
C ALA A 43 8.98 -2.09 -2.89
N THR A 44 8.23 -1.00 -2.67
CA THR A 44 8.68 0.37 -2.94
C THR A 44 8.95 1.12 -1.63
N SER A 45 10.10 0.87 -1.02
CA SER A 45 10.53 1.57 0.20
C SER A 45 11.15 2.92 -0.15
N SER A 46 10.35 3.87 -0.64
CA SER A 46 10.73 5.29 -0.64
C SER A 46 10.25 5.95 0.65
N THR A 47 11.02 6.89 1.20
CA THR A 47 10.70 7.56 2.47
C THR A 47 10.03 8.90 2.19
N GLU A 48 8.88 9.15 2.82
CA GLU A 48 8.18 10.42 2.71
C GLU A 48 8.96 11.56 3.38
N PRO A 49 9.22 12.68 2.68
CA PRO A 49 9.94 13.80 3.25
C PRO A 49 9.06 14.56 4.26
N GLN A 50 9.64 14.94 5.38
CA GLN A 50 8.94 15.64 6.47
C GLN A 50 8.78 17.14 6.18
N CYS A 51 8.07 17.48 5.10
CA CYS A 51 7.92 18.86 4.66
C CYS A 51 7.20 19.75 5.68
N ASN A 52 6.34 19.18 6.52
CA ASN A 52 5.63 19.90 7.57
C ASN A 52 6.56 20.47 8.66
N LEU A 53 7.79 19.96 8.79
CA LEU A 53 8.78 20.48 9.74
C LEU A 53 9.46 21.77 9.25
N TYR A 54 9.42 22.02 7.93
CA TYR A 54 10.09 23.16 7.33
C TYR A 54 9.10 24.27 6.98
N ALA A 55 9.15 25.35 7.76
CA ALA A 55 8.37 26.55 7.52
C ALA A 55 9.03 27.44 6.46
N LEU A 56 8.22 27.96 5.53
CA LEU A 56 8.62 28.98 4.56
C LEU A 56 8.89 30.33 5.25
N PRO A 57 9.69 31.24 4.65
CA PRO A 57 10.21 31.22 3.27
C PRO A 57 11.63 30.65 3.11
N GLY A 58 12.21 30.03 4.12
CA GLY A 58 13.64 29.68 4.11
C GLY A 58 13.94 28.27 4.60
N CYS A 59 14.97 27.66 4.01
CA CYS A 59 15.57 26.42 4.49
C CYS A 59 16.86 26.68 5.27
N PRO A 60 17.19 25.82 6.25
CA PRO A 60 18.51 25.83 6.86
C PRO A 60 19.59 25.56 5.80
N ARG A 61 20.78 26.14 6.02
CA ARG A 61 21.95 26.00 5.13
C ARG A 61 22.85 24.80 5.50
N ASN A 62 22.32 23.82 6.22
CA ASN A 62 23.04 22.59 6.51
C ASN A 62 23.14 21.70 5.26
N PHE A 63 24.29 21.08 5.07
CA PHE A 63 24.50 20.12 3.99
C PHE A 63 24.30 18.70 4.50
N ASN A 64 23.10 18.17 4.31
CA ASN A 64 22.68 16.82 4.69
C ASN A 64 22.02 16.18 3.45
N PRO A 65 22.81 15.76 2.46
CA PRO A 65 22.30 15.47 1.14
C PRO A 65 21.34 14.28 1.14
N VAL A 66 20.30 14.37 0.32
CA VAL A 66 19.33 13.29 0.08
C VAL A 66 19.16 13.08 -1.42
N CYS A 67 18.97 11.84 -1.82
CA CYS A 67 18.67 11.47 -3.19
C CYS A 67 17.16 11.33 -3.33
N GLY A 68 16.56 12.08 -4.25
CA GLY A 68 15.15 11.97 -4.58
C GLY A 68 14.85 10.75 -5.44
N THR A 69 13.60 10.32 -5.48
CA THR A 69 13.12 9.28 -6.40
C THR A 69 13.17 9.71 -7.87
N ASP A 70 13.38 11.00 -8.13
CA ASP A 70 13.67 11.58 -9.44
C ASP A 70 15.15 11.42 -9.87
N GLY A 71 16.01 10.89 -8.99
CA GLY A 71 17.43 10.71 -9.26
C GLY A 71 18.29 11.96 -9.04
N GLU A 72 17.70 13.04 -8.51
CA GLU A 72 18.41 14.29 -8.24
C GLU A 72 18.89 14.36 -6.78
N THR A 73 20.06 14.99 -6.57
CA THR A 73 20.58 15.22 -5.22
C THR A 73 20.11 16.57 -4.68
N TYR A 74 19.46 16.54 -3.54
CA TYR A 74 19.04 17.74 -2.81
C TYR A 74 20.00 18.00 -1.65
N ALA A 75 20.46 19.24 -1.49
CA ALA A 75 21.44 19.62 -0.45
C ALA A 75 20.98 19.30 0.98
N ASN A 76 19.67 19.31 1.19
CA ASN A 76 19.00 18.80 2.38
C ASN A 76 17.52 18.49 2.08
N GLU A 77 16.86 17.80 3.01
CA GLU A 77 15.44 17.44 2.91
C GLU A 77 14.51 18.66 2.76
N CYS A 78 14.88 19.81 3.34
CA CYS A 78 14.12 21.05 3.18
C CYS A 78 14.12 21.55 1.73
N MET A 79 15.27 21.49 1.05
CA MET A 79 15.40 21.86 -0.38
C MET A 79 14.56 20.96 -1.29
N LEU A 80 14.48 19.66 -0.97
CA LEU A 80 13.58 18.72 -1.64
C LEU A 80 12.11 19.15 -1.44
N CYS A 81 11.73 19.44 -0.20
CA CYS A 81 10.38 19.92 0.12
C CYS A 81 10.01 21.25 -0.56
N MET A 82 10.95 22.18 -0.69
CA MET A 82 10.71 23.41 -1.47
C MET A 82 10.49 23.10 -2.95
N THR A 83 11.22 22.12 -3.50
CA THR A 83 11.05 21.70 -4.89
C THR A 83 9.67 21.10 -5.12
N ASN A 84 9.20 20.23 -4.22
CA ASN A 84 7.84 19.67 -4.24
C ASN A 84 6.78 20.78 -4.21
N ARG A 85 6.93 21.78 -3.33
CA ARG A 85 5.99 22.92 -3.25
C ARG A 85 6.00 23.83 -4.48
N ASN A 86 7.18 24.08 -5.07
CA ASN A 86 7.32 25.03 -6.16
C ASN A 86 6.90 24.46 -7.52
N LYS A 87 7.10 23.16 -7.73
CA LYS A 87 6.83 22.47 -9.00
C LYS A 87 5.59 21.59 -8.98
N ASP A 88 4.88 21.53 -7.85
CA ASP A 88 3.76 20.59 -7.61
C ASP A 88 4.18 19.13 -7.88
N ASN A 89 5.36 18.76 -7.36
CA ASN A 89 5.92 17.42 -7.48
C ASN A 89 5.71 16.62 -6.19
N ASP A 90 5.65 15.30 -6.30
CA ASP A 90 5.66 14.36 -5.18
C ASP A 90 6.95 13.52 -5.18
N ILE A 91 8.08 14.20 -4.96
CA ILE A 91 9.38 13.54 -4.90
C ILE A 91 9.54 12.95 -3.50
N GLN A 92 9.81 11.65 -3.45
CA GLN A 92 10.08 10.91 -2.23
C GLN A 92 11.59 10.76 -2.04
N ILE A 93 12.06 10.45 -0.84
CA ILE A 93 13.48 10.20 -0.58
C ILE A 93 13.79 8.75 -0.95
N ALA A 94 14.66 8.55 -1.93
CA ALA A 94 15.19 7.24 -2.27
C ALA A 94 16.18 6.76 -1.20
N TYR A 95 17.14 7.62 -0.82
CA TYR A 95 18.10 7.34 0.25
C TYR A 95 18.72 8.63 0.82
N LYS A 96 19.16 8.58 2.09
CA LYS A 96 19.71 9.73 2.85
C LYS A 96 21.21 9.97 2.55
N SER A 97 21.55 10.06 1.27
CA SER A 97 22.87 10.49 0.78
C SER A 97 22.73 11.15 -0.59
N ALA A 98 23.79 11.75 -1.13
CA ALA A 98 23.81 12.18 -2.52
C ALA A 98 23.63 10.99 -3.47
N CYS A 99 23.02 11.23 -4.63
CA CYS A 99 22.93 10.25 -5.71
C CYS A 99 24.31 9.94 -6.30
N SER A 100 24.49 8.72 -6.83
CA SER A 100 25.72 8.22 -7.45
C SER A 100 25.93 8.71 -8.88
#